data_AF-A0A1G8IU48-F1
#
_entry.id   AF-A0A1G8IU48-F1
#
_cell.length_a   1.000
_cell.length_b   1.000
_cell.length_c   1.000
_cell.angle_alpha   90.00
_cell.angle_beta   90.00
_cell.angle_gamma   90.00
#
_symmetry.space_group_name_H-M   'P 1'
#
loop_
_entity.id
_entity.type
_entity.pdbx_description
1 polymer ?
#
loop_
_entity_poly.entity_id
_entity_poly.type
_entity_poly.pdbx_seq_one_letter_code
_entity_poly.pdbx_strand_id
1 'polypeptide(L)'
;MLRIRDYGRVSEKQDTPVAESVPDATATDPQNPGQPAVKPVIAAKAAKRANASVIGMVIALLVCVLAFLPIVLMNPTPKSDGYRADIDVAAIAANAKDVAGFTPVAPEPGDTFRPNYARWESGSASGVPTWEVGFLTPKESFIGLVQTRKANPTWLLQQTNNAPVTGKRNAGGREWELRDAGKGNRSLVLEYKGTTIILSGPAGIDELSTLAAAVVKSADTVSPAPSSTP
;
A
#
# COMPACT_ATOMS: atom_id res chain seq x y z
N MET A 1 -8.24 37.84 -53.41
CA MET A 1 -8.51 39.20 -52.89
C MET A 1 -9.25 39.06 -51.56
N LEU A 2 -8.54 39.02 -50.45
CA LEU A 2 -9.12 39.27 -49.13
C LEU A 2 -8.12 40.09 -48.33
N ARG A 3 -8.57 41.28 -47.94
CA ARG A 3 -7.80 42.37 -47.33
C ARG A 3 -7.47 42.01 -45.88
N ILE A 4 -6.19 42.04 -45.54
CA ILE A 4 -5.73 42.22 -44.17
C ILE A 4 -5.44 43.72 -44.02
N ARG A 5 -6.19 44.38 -43.13
CA ARG A 5 -5.99 45.74 -42.60
C ARG A 5 -6.31 45.62 -41.11
N ASP A 6 -5.33 45.72 -40.23
CA ASP A 6 -4.67 46.94 -39.71
C ASP A 6 -5.39 47.53 -38.50
N TYR A 7 -4.55 48.14 -37.65
CA TYR A 7 -4.80 48.91 -36.42
C TYR A 7 -4.83 48.09 -35.12
N GLY A 8 -3.99 48.37 -34.12
CA GLY A 8 -2.95 49.40 -34.03
C GLY A 8 -2.31 49.44 -32.63
N ARG A 9 -0.98 49.63 -32.62
CA ARG A 9 -0.14 50.50 -31.75
C ARG A 9 -0.71 50.95 -30.38
N VAL A 10 0.03 50.93 -29.28
CA VAL A 10 1.28 51.68 -28.98
C VAL A 10 1.97 51.06 -27.74
N SER A 11 3.26 50.68 -27.77
CA SER A 11 4.49 51.48 -27.57
C SER A 11 4.78 51.81 -26.11
N GLU A 12 5.85 51.24 -25.52
CA GLU A 12 6.71 51.98 -24.58
C GLU A 12 8.10 51.33 -24.44
N LYS A 13 9.09 52.07 -24.97
CA LYS A 13 10.51 52.21 -24.60
C LYS A 13 11.45 50.98 -24.77
N GLN A 14 12.34 50.99 -25.77
CA GLN A 14 13.61 51.75 -25.85
C GLN A 14 14.68 51.06 -24.96
N ASP A 15 15.87 50.65 -25.40
CA ASP A 15 16.67 50.94 -26.59
C ASP A 15 17.63 49.74 -26.86
N THR A 16 18.00 49.62 -28.13
CA THR A 16 18.94 48.75 -28.85
C THR A 16 20.41 48.80 -28.33
N PRO A 17 21.47 48.17 -28.94
CA PRO A 17 21.65 46.95 -29.77
C PRO A 17 22.79 46.02 -29.23
N VAL A 18 22.81 44.71 -29.52
CA VAL A 18 23.57 44.00 -30.58
C VAL A 18 24.97 44.55 -30.91
N ALA A 19 26.00 43.73 -30.65
CA ALA A 19 27.19 43.47 -31.48
C ALA A 19 27.96 42.33 -30.78
N GLU A 20 27.92 41.08 -31.24
CA GLU A 20 28.65 40.53 -32.39
C GLU A 20 30.17 40.72 -32.33
N SER A 21 30.85 39.62 -32.70
CA SER A 21 32.23 39.49 -33.16
C SER A 21 33.32 39.07 -32.16
N VAL A 22 33.71 37.80 -32.34
CA VAL A 22 35.02 37.19 -32.09
C VAL A 22 36.03 37.86 -33.06
N PRO A 23 37.32 38.06 -32.71
CA PRO A 23 38.31 37.06 -33.09
C PRO A 23 39.43 36.79 -32.08
N ASP A 24 39.98 35.60 -32.30
CA ASP A 24 41.11 34.87 -31.70
C ASP A 24 42.48 35.57 -31.86
N ALA A 25 43.40 35.35 -30.90
CA ALA A 25 44.86 35.38 -31.10
C ALA A 25 45.66 35.01 -29.82
N THR A 26 46.16 33.78 -29.81
CA THR A 26 47.54 33.36 -29.46
C THR A 26 48.19 33.79 -28.13
N ALA A 27 48.31 32.77 -27.25
CA ALA A 27 49.51 32.30 -26.54
C ALA A 27 50.44 33.30 -25.80
N THR A 28 50.53 33.16 -24.47
CA THR A 28 51.74 32.75 -23.70
C THR A 28 51.53 32.91 -22.19
N ASP A 29 51.70 31.83 -21.43
CA ASP A 29 52.28 31.85 -20.07
C ASP A 29 53.83 31.86 -20.27
N PRO A 30 54.72 32.42 -19.40
CA PRO A 30 54.58 32.49 -17.95
C PRO A 30 55.24 33.67 -17.17
N GLN A 31 54.90 33.70 -15.87
CA GLN A 31 55.64 34.24 -14.72
C GLN A 31 55.36 35.66 -14.21
N ASN A 32 54.72 35.74 -13.04
CA ASN A 32 55.38 36.30 -11.86
C ASN A 32 54.88 35.60 -10.57
N PRO A 33 55.74 34.90 -9.81
CA PRO A 33 55.37 34.26 -8.55
C PRO A 33 55.40 35.29 -7.42
N GLY A 34 54.25 35.63 -6.83
CA GLY A 34 54.28 36.49 -5.65
C GLY A 34 53.02 37.26 -5.25
N GLN A 35 51.82 36.86 -5.65
CA GLN A 35 50.61 37.45 -5.05
C GLN A 35 50.15 36.61 -3.85
N PRO A 36 50.21 37.14 -2.62
CA PRO A 36 49.74 36.40 -1.45
C PRO A 36 48.25 36.13 -1.63
N ALA A 37 47.84 34.89 -1.33
CA ALA A 37 46.45 34.47 -1.39
C ALA A 37 45.56 35.46 -0.63
N VAL A 38 44.73 36.21 -1.36
CA VAL A 38 43.77 37.13 -0.76
C VAL A 38 42.77 36.28 0.01
N LYS A 39 42.90 36.24 1.34
CA LYS A 39 41.86 35.68 2.21
C LYS A 39 40.59 36.52 1.99
N PRO A 40 39.49 35.94 1.49
CA PRO A 40 38.25 36.68 1.35
C PRO A 40 37.71 36.97 2.77
N VAL A 41 37.98 38.16 3.28
CA VAL A 41 37.38 38.63 4.52
C VAL A 41 35.98 39.12 4.16
N ILE A 42 34.96 38.36 4.53
CA ILE A 42 33.55 38.79 4.41
C ILE A 42 33.44 40.15 5.11
N ALA A 43 33.16 41.22 4.35
CA ALA A 43 32.96 42.54 4.93
C ALA A 43 31.88 42.46 6.02
N ALA A 44 32.11 43.07 7.19
CA ALA A 44 31.24 42.93 8.37
C ALA A 44 29.73 43.20 8.09
N LYS A 45 29.42 44.03 7.08
CA LYS A 45 28.05 44.25 6.59
C LYS A 45 27.44 43.03 5.88
N ALA A 46 28.22 42.26 5.13
CA ALA A 46 27.77 41.03 4.47
C ALA A 46 27.53 39.90 5.48
N ALA A 47 28.41 39.76 6.49
CA ALA A 47 28.21 38.81 7.60
C ALA A 47 26.96 39.14 8.44
N LYS A 48 26.71 40.43 8.72
CA LYS A 48 25.51 40.88 9.45
C LYS A 48 24.21 40.65 8.68
N ARG A 49 24.21 40.79 7.35
CA ARG A 49 23.05 40.50 6.48
C ARG A 49 22.81 38.99 6.33
N ALA A 50 23.86 38.18 6.26
CA ALA A 50 23.74 36.72 6.27
C ALA A 50 23.19 36.22 7.61
N ASN A 51 23.69 36.72 8.75
CA ASN A 51 23.14 36.39 10.07
C ASN A 51 21.70 36.88 10.25
N ALA A 52 21.33 38.05 9.71
CA ALA A 52 19.94 38.50 9.72
C ALA A 52 19.02 37.59 8.90
N SER A 53 19.51 37.04 7.78
CA SER A 53 18.79 36.04 6.97
C SER A 53 18.64 34.71 7.71
N VAL A 54 19.70 34.24 8.40
CA VAL A 54 19.67 33.01 9.19
C VAL A 54 18.77 33.15 10.42
N ILE A 55 18.85 34.27 11.14
CA ILE A 55 17.97 34.57 12.28
C ILE A 55 16.51 34.65 11.80
N GLY A 56 16.25 35.30 10.67
CA GLY A 56 14.92 35.33 10.04
C GLY A 56 14.42 33.94 9.66
N MET A 57 15.30 33.08 9.14
CA MET A 57 14.97 31.68 8.80
C MET A 57 14.64 30.84 10.04
N VAL A 58 15.39 30.99 11.13
CA VAL A 58 15.12 30.28 12.41
C VAL A 58 13.82 30.77 13.03
N ILE A 59 13.56 32.08 13.01
CA ILE A 59 12.29 32.65 13.49
C ILE A 59 11.12 32.16 12.63
N ALA A 60 11.26 32.15 11.31
CA ALA A 60 10.22 31.64 10.41
C ALA A 60 9.95 30.15 10.62
N LEU A 61 11.00 29.33 10.83
CA LEU A 61 10.87 27.92 11.17
C LEU A 61 10.13 27.72 12.50
N LEU A 62 10.50 28.49 13.54
CA LEU A 62 9.84 28.44 14.84
C LEU A 62 8.37 28.85 14.75
N VAL A 63 8.05 29.91 14.00
CA VAL A 63 6.68 30.35 13.77
C VAL A 63 5.87 29.27 13.03
N CYS A 64 6.44 28.63 12.01
CA CYS A 64 5.82 27.50 11.34
C CYS A 64 5.57 26.34 12.30
N VAL A 65 6.58 25.92 13.07
CA VAL A 65 6.41 24.82 14.04
C VAL A 65 5.35 25.18 15.08
N LEU A 66 5.37 26.39 15.65
CA LEU A 66 4.40 26.85 16.63
C LEU A 66 2.98 26.98 16.06
N ALA A 67 2.84 27.29 14.77
CA ALA A 67 1.53 27.33 14.11
C ALA A 67 0.98 25.90 13.87
N PHE A 68 1.84 24.94 13.53
CA PHE A 68 1.43 23.55 13.30
C PHE A 68 1.28 22.72 14.58
N LEU A 69 2.08 22.99 15.61
CA LEU A 69 2.08 22.27 16.88
C LEU A 69 0.68 22.16 17.54
N PRO A 70 -0.14 23.23 17.65
CA PRO A 70 -1.48 23.11 18.22
C PRO A 70 -2.40 22.27 17.34
N ILE A 71 -2.26 22.31 16.01
CA ILE A 71 -3.05 21.46 15.09
C ILE A 71 -2.70 19.99 15.31
N VAL A 72 -1.41 19.67 15.44
CA VAL A 72 -0.92 18.31 15.68
C VAL A 72 -1.31 17.83 17.09
N LEU A 73 -1.22 18.69 18.11
CA LEU A 73 -1.59 18.34 19.49
C LEU A 73 -3.11 18.20 19.68
N MET A 74 -3.90 18.99 18.95
CA MET A 74 -5.36 18.95 19.00
C MET A 74 -5.97 17.85 18.14
N ASN A 75 -5.16 17.22 17.28
CA ASN A 75 -5.45 15.94 16.68
C ASN A 75 -4.73 14.84 17.48
N PRO A 76 -5.24 14.42 18.66
CA PRO A 76 -4.70 13.25 19.31
C PRO A 76 -4.71 12.13 18.28
N THR A 77 -3.53 11.58 17.96
CA THR A 77 -3.49 10.26 17.30
C THR A 77 -4.48 9.41 18.07
N PRO A 78 -5.46 8.76 17.41
CA PRO A 78 -6.38 7.90 18.13
C PRO A 78 -5.50 6.99 18.97
N LYS A 79 -5.57 7.15 20.29
CA LYS A 79 -5.08 6.14 21.22
C LYS A 79 -5.96 4.96 20.89
N SER A 80 -5.54 4.13 19.95
CA SER A 80 -6.31 2.97 19.54
C SER A 80 -6.19 1.88 20.60
N ASP A 81 -6.39 2.25 21.86
CA ASP A 81 -7.07 1.42 22.83
C ASP A 81 -8.57 1.53 22.53
N GLY A 82 -9.04 0.83 21.49
CA GLY A 82 -10.39 0.30 21.58
C GLY A 82 -11.45 0.64 20.52
N TYR A 83 -11.15 1.21 19.35
CA TYR A 83 -12.02 0.90 18.19
C TYR A 83 -11.64 -0.48 17.66
N ARG A 84 -12.12 -1.50 18.37
CA ARG A 84 -12.04 -2.90 17.97
C ARG A 84 -13.36 -3.17 17.27
N ALA A 85 -13.36 -3.22 15.94
CA ALA A 85 -14.51 -3.77 15.24
C ALA A 85 -14.63 -5.24 15.70
N ASP A 86 -15.66 -5.54 16.49
CA ASP A 86 -15.97 -6.88 16.92
C ASP A 86 -16.66 -7.59 15.75
N ILE A 87 -15.84 -8.08 14.82
CA ILE A 87 -16.33 -8.72 13.61
C ILE A 87 -16.59 -10.18 13.97
N ASP A 88 -17.86 -10.47 14.22
CA ASP A 88 -18.34 -11.83 14.39
C ASP A 88 -18.41 -12.52 13.01
N VAL A 89 -17.30 -13.15 12.63
CA VAL A 89 -17.17 -13.89 11.36
C VAL A 89 -18.20 -15.03 11.31
N ALA A 90 -18.51 -15.68 12.43
CA ALA A 90 -19.44 -16.80 12.48
C ALA A 90 -20.88 -16.33 12.23
N ALA A 91 -21.30 -15.22 12.85
CA ALA A 91 -22.61 -14.62 12.59
C ALA A 91 -22.72 -14.14 11.14
N ILE A 92 -21.70 -13.48 10.58
CA ILE A 92 -21.74 -13.00 9.19
C ILE A 92 -21.76 -14.18 8.22
N ALA A 93 -20.97 -15.24 8.47
CA ALA A 93 -20.99 -16.47 7.68
C ALA A 93 -22.37 -17.15 7.71
N ALA A 94 -23.02 -17.20 8.87
CA ALA A 94 -24.36 -17.75 9.01
C ALA A 94 -25.39 -16.97 8.18
N ASN A 95 -25.34 -15.64 8.19
CA ASN A 95 -26.20 -14.79 7.36
C ASN A 95 -25.94 -14.96 5.85
N ALA A 96 -24.68 -15.20 5.45
CA ALA A 96 -24.31 -15.39 4.05
C ALA A 96 -24.66 -16.77 3.49
N LYS A 97 -24.86 -17.78 4.34
CA LYS A 97 -25.02 -19.20 3.97
C LYS A 97 -26.08 -19.44 2.89
N ASP A 98 -27.26 -18.86 3.05
CA ASP A 98 -28.40 -19.11 2.16
C ASP A 98 -28.15 -18.53 0.76
N VAL A 99 -27.56 -17.33 0.69
CA VAL A 99 -27.20 -16.67 -0.57
C VAL A 99 -26.00 -17.36 -1.23
N ALA A 100 -25.07 -17.87 -0.41
CA ALA A 100 -23.86 -18.53 -0.89
C ALA A 100 -24.14 -19.91 -1.52
N GLY A 101 -25.14 -20.63 -1.05
CA GLY A 101 -25.43 -22.00 -1.50
C GLY A 101 -24.35 -23.02 -1.12
N PHE A 102 -23.53 -22.66 -0.13
CA PHE A 102 -22.57 -23.48 0.60
C PHE A 102 -22.40 -22.86 1.99
N THR A 103 -21.84 -23.60 2.95
CA THR A 103 -21.60 -23.01 4.27
C THR A 103 -20.25 -22.30 4.29
N PRO A 104 -20.21 -20.97 4.50
CA PRO A 104 -18.96 -20.23 4.54
C PRO A 104 -18.14 -20.61 5.78
N VAL A 105 -16.82 -20.76 5.61
CA VAL A 105 -15.92 -21.05 6.74
C VAL A 105 -15.77 -19.81 7.63
N ALA A 106 -15.87 -20.03 8.93
CA ALA A 106 -15.61 -19.03 9.97
C ALA A 106 -14.50 -19.59 10.88
N PRO A 107 -13.22 -19.45 10.49
CA PRO A 107 -12.12 -20.00 11.27
C PRO A 107 -11.86 -19.20 12.55
N GLU A 108 -11.59 -19.93 13.63
CA GLU A 108 -11.14 -19.40 14.92
C GLU A 108 -9.68 -19.87 15.18
N PRO A 109 -8.68 -19.18 14.60
CA PRO A 109 -7.26 -19.49 14.79
C PRO A 109 -6.71 -19.17 16.20
N GLY A 110 -7.55 -18.65 17.10
CA GLY A 110 -7.20 -18.22 18.45
C GLY A 110 -7.13 -16.70 18.59
N ASP A 111 -6.86 -16.22 19.80
CA ASP A 111 -6.98 -14.80 20.19
C ASP A 111 -5.94 -13.87 19.53
N THR A 112 -4.91 -14.45 18.91
CA THR A 112 -3.77 -13.70 18.36
C THR A 112 -3.99 -13.25 16.92
N PHE A 113 -4.89 -13.90 16.19
CA PHE A 113 -5.35 -13.44 14.88
C PHE A 113 -6.63 -12.65 15.05
N ARG A 114 -6.78 -11.59 14.27
CA ARG A 114 -7.89 -10.67 14.42
C ARG A 114 -8.63 -10.51 13.10
N PRO A 115 -9.95 -10.77 13.04
CA PRO A 115 -10.71 -10.48 11.84
C PRO A 115 -10.73 -8.96 11.60
N ASN A 116 -10.46 -8.57 10.36
CA ASN A 116 -10.47 -7.19 9.88
C ASN A 116 -11.72 -6.88 9.05
N TYR A 117 -12.24 -7.88 8.33
CA TYR A 117 -13.53 -7.83 7.66
C TYR A 117 -14.04 -9.25 7.40
N ALA A 118 -15.35 -9.39 7.24
CA ALA A 118 -15.98 -10.60 6.71
C ALA A 118 -17.16 -10.17 5.83
N ARG A 119 -17.28 -10.72 4.62
CA ARG A 119 -18.33 -10.32 3.69
C ARG A 119 -18.61 -11.38 2.63
N TRP A 120 -19.84 -11.33 2.12
CA TRP A 120 -20.24 -12.01 0.91
C TRP A 120 -20.08 -11.06 -0.28
N GLU A 121 -19.39 -11.53 -1.32
CA GLU A 121 -19.27 -10.84 -2.60
C GLU A 121 -20.04 -11.64 -3.66
N SER A 122 -21.03 -11.00 -4.29
CA SER A 122 -21.91 -11.65 -5.27
C SER A 122 -21.22 -11.97 -6.60
N GLY A 123 -19.97 -11.52 -6.79
CA GLY A 123 -19.19 -11.74 -7.99
C GLY A 123 -19.55 -10.83 -9.16
N SER A 124 -20.15 -9.67 -8.92
CA SER A 124 -20.53 -8.71 -9.97
C SER A 124 -19.33 -8.24 -10.82
N ALA A 125 -18.14 -8.13 -10.21
CA ALA A 125 -16.91 -7.72 -10.90
C ALA A 125 -16.11 -8.90 -11.50
N SER A 126 -16.03 -10.03 -10.79
CA SER A 126 -15.19 -11.18 -11.14
C SER A 126 -15.94 -12.29 -11.89
N GLY A 127 -17.27 -12.26 -11.88
CA GLY A 127 -18.13 -13.37 -12.32
C GLY A 127 -18.16 -14.56 -11.36
N VAL A 128 -17.41 -14.51 -10.26
CA VAL A 128 -17.28 -15.61 -9.28
C VAL A 128 -17.74 -15.11 -7.91
N PRO A 129 -18.89 -15.58 -7.40
CA PRO A 129 -19.33 -15.22 -6.07
C PRO A 129 -18.41 -15.84 -5.01
N THR A 130 -18.03 -15.05 -4.02
CA THR A 130 -17.00 -15.39 -3.03
C THR A 130 -17.43 -15.02 -1.62
N TRP A 131 -17.10 -15.88 -0.67
CA TRP A 131 -17.01 -15.52 0.74
C TRP A 131 -15.60 -15.01 1.03
N GLU A 132 -15.47 -13.85 1.65
CA GLU A 132 -14.19 -13.24 1.95
C GLU A 132 -14.06 -12.89 3.43
N VAL A 133 -12.91 -13.20 4.02
CA VAL A 133 -12.56 -12.79 5.38
C VAL A 133 -11.12 -12.30 5.40
N GLY A 134 -10.89 -11.13 5.96
CA GLY A 134 -9.54 -10.61 6.19
C GLY A 134 -9.11 -10.85 7.63
N PHE A 135 -7.89 -11.32 7.84
CA PHE A 135 -7.29 -11.47 9.17
C PHE A 135 -6.00 -10.66 9.28
N LEU A 136 -5.80 -10.04 10.43
CA LEU A 136 -4.52 -9.52 10.88
C LEU A 136 -3.83 -10.59 11.73
N THR A 137 -2.56 -10.83 11.46
CA THR A 137 -1.75 -11.84 12.14
C THR A 137 -1.08 -11.25 13.40
N PRO A 138 -0.48 -12.10 14.26
CA PRO A 138 0.23 -11.64 15.44
C PRO A 138 1.43 -10.73 15.12
N LYS A 139 1.99 -10.87 13.92
CA LYS A 139 3.07 -10.01 13.38
C LYS A 139 2.54 -8.83 12.57
N GLU A 140 1.29 -8.42 12.78
CA GLU A 140 0.62 -7.31 12.11
C GLU A 140 0.59 -7.42 10.57
N SER A 141 0.72 -8.64 10.04
CA SER A 141 0.59 -8.91 8.61
C SER A 141 -0.86 -9.21 8.27
N PHE A 142 -1.21 -9.13 6.99
CA PHE A 142 -2.55 -9.43 6.51
C PHE A 142 -2.62 -10.82 5.88
N ILE A 143 -3.71 -11.55 6.11
CA ILE A 143 -4.09 -12.75 5.36
C ILE A 143 -5.55 -12.62 4.95
N GLY A 144 -5.80 -12.64 3.64
CA GLY A 144 -7.14 -12.75 3.07
C GLY A 144 -7.51 -14.22 2.86
N LEU A 145 -8.68 -14.60 3.34
CA LEU A 145 -9.37 -15.83 3.04
C LEU A 145 -10.42 -15.57 1.97
N VAL A 146 -10.42 -16.38 0.94
CA VAL A 146 -11.47 -16.39 -0.07
C VAL A 146 -11.97 -17.82 -0.30
N GLN A 147 -13.28 -18.01 -0.28
CA GLN A 147 -13.92 -19.30 -0.51
C GLN A 147 -15.01 -19.18 -1.59
N THR A 148 -15.06 -20.13 -2.51
CA THR A 148 -16.13 -20.21 -3.51
C THR A 148 -16.41 -21.64 -3.94
N ARG A 149 -17.63 -21.89 -4.42
CA ARG A 149 -18.03 -23.15 -5.09
C ARG A 149 -17.89 -23.07 -6.62
N LYS A 150 -17.67 -21.87 -7.18
CA LYS A 150 -17.65 -21.61 -8.63
C LYS A 150 -16.27 -21.16 -9.13
N ALA A 151 -15.21 -21.68 -8.52
CA ALA A 151 -13.85 -21.38 -8.96
C ALA A 151 -13.65 -21.79 -10.43
N ASN A 152 -12.89 -20.98 -11.16
CA ASN A 152 -12.44 -21.29 -12.51
C ASN A 152 -10.94 -20.95 -12.64
N PRO A 153 -10.22 -21.50 -13.64
CA PRO A 153 -8.77 -21.31 -13.76
C PRO A 153 -8.35 -19.85 -13.85
N THR A 154 -9.08 -19.02 -14.59
CA THR A 154 -8.78 -17.58 -14.74
C THR A 154 -8.88 -16.86 -13.41
N TRP A 155 -9.97 -17.09 -12.66
CA TRP A 155 -10.17 -16.50 -11.33
C TRP A 155 -9.11 -16.96 -10.33
N LEU A 156 -8.74 -18.25 -10.34
CA LEU A 156 -7.69 -18.78 -9.46
C LEU A 156 -6.35 -18.10 -9.72
N LEU A 157 -5.98 -17.92 -11.00
CA LEU A 157 -4.76 -17.20 -11.37
C LEU A 157 -4.80 -15.73 -10.93
N GLN A 158 -5.94 -15.06 -11.08
CA GLN A 158 -6.11 -13.68 -10.59
C GLN A 158 -5.96 -13.61 -9.06
N GLN A 159 -6.64 -14.48 -8.32
CA GLN A 159 -6.62 -14.49 -6.86
C GLN A 159 -5.23 -14.81 -6.28
N THR A 160 -4.43 -15.58 -7.02
CA THR A 160 -3.06 -15.96 -6.65
C THR A 160 -2.00 -15.06 -7.31
N ASN A 161 -2.40 -13.96 -7.96
CA ASN A 161 -1.51 -13.04 -8.69
C ASN A 161 -0.57 -13.74 -9.68
N ASN A 162 -1.07 -14.79 -10.33
CA ASN A 162 -0.33 -15.64 -11.27
C ASN A 162 0.94 -16.26 -10.66
N ALA A 163 0.98 -16.44 -9.33
CA ALA A 163 2.10 -17.06 -8.66
C ALA A 163 2.21 -18.55 -9.05
N PRO A 164 3.43 -19.04 -9.38
CA PRO A 164 3.64 -20.44 -9.71
C PRO A 164 3.45 -21.31 -8.46
N VAL A 165 3.10 -22.58 -8.68
CA VAL A 165 3.09 -23.60 -7.62
C VAL A 165 4.54 -23.90 -7.24
N THR A 166 4.88 -23.66 -5.99
CA THR A 166 6.23 -23.87 -5.44
C THR A 166 6.31 -25.07 -4.50
N GLY A 167 5.17 -25.64 -4.10
CA GLY A 167 5.15 -26.86 -3.31
C GLY A 167 3.80 -27.18 -2.71
N LYS A 168 3.83 -27.95 -1.62
CA LYS A 168 2.66 -28.27 -0.80
C LYS A 168 2.96 -27.98 0.67
N ARG A 169 1.92 -27.66 1.43
CA ARG A 169 2.01 -27.41 2.87
C ARG A 169 0.91 -28.18 3.60
N ASN A 170 1.29 -29.03 4.53
CA ASN A 170 0.32 -29.68 5.40
C ASN A 170 -0.17 -28.68 6.46
N ALA A 171 -1.49 -28.52 6.57
CA ALA A 171 -2.12 -27.76 7.64
C ALA A 171 -3.53 -28.32 7.92
N GLY A 172 -3.83 -28.53 9.21
CA GLY A 172 -5.11 -29.13 9.62
C GLY A 172 -5.34 -30.54 9.06
N GLY A 173 -4.27 -31.31 8.80
CA GLY A 173 -4.38 -32.65 8.19
C GLY A 173 -4.74 -32.63 6.70
N ARG A 174 -4.67 -31.48 6.03
CA ARG A 174 -4.88 -31.34 4.58
C ARG A 174 -3.62 -30.82 3.90
N GLU A 175 -3.40 -31.28 2.69
CA GLU A 175 -2.32 -30.81 1.82
C GLU A 175 -2.79 -29.59 1.04
N TRP A 176 -2.29 -28.42 1.40
CA TRP A 176 -2.52 -27.18 0.68
C TRP A 176 -1.49 -27.02 -0.44
N GLU A 177 -1.92 -26.57 -1.61
CA GLU A 177 -1.02 -26.16 -2.68
C GLU A 177 -0.40 -24.80 -2.32
N LEU A 178 0.92 -24.73 -2.27
CA LEU A 178 1.65 -23.50 -2.02
C LEU A 178 2.02 -22.82 -3.33
N ARG A 179 1.64 -21.55 -3.46
CA ARG A 179 2.03 -20.67 -4.56
C ARG A 179 2.78 -19.47 -4.04
N ASP A 180 3.95 -19.21 -4.62
CA ASP A 180 4.83 -18.11 -4.22
C ASP A 180 5.61 -17.61 -5.44
N ALA A 181 5.55 -16.30 -5.69
CA ALA A 181 6.31 -15.65 -6.77
C ALA A 181 7.65 -15.05 -6.28
N GLY A 182 7.99 -15.21 -5.00
CA GLY A 182 9.17 -14.63 -4.36
C GLY A 182 9.05 -13.12 -4.07
N LYS A 183 7.89 -12.53 -4.31
CA LYS A 183 7.63 -11.07 -4.23
C LYS A 183 6.89 -10.65 -2.95
N GLY A 184 7.07 -11.40 -1.87
CA GLY A 184 6.51 -11.10 -0.54
C GLY A 184 5.14 -11.72 -0.27
N ASN A 185 4.27 -11.87 -1.28
CA ASN A 185 2.96 -12.52 -1.10
C ASN A 185 3.01 -14.02 -1.40
N ARG A 186 2.36 -14.79 -0.54
CA ARG A 186 2.17 -16.24 -0.70
C ARG A 186 0.70 -16.57 -0.72
N SER A 187 0.36 -17.66 -1.40
CA SER A 187 -1.00 -18.19 -1.41
C SER A 187 -0.99 -19.68 -1.06
N LEU A 188 -1.89 -20.10 -0.19
CA LEU A 188 -2.25 -21.50 0.03
C LEU A 188 -3.61 -21.75 -0.61
N VAL A 189 -3.71 -22.77 -1.46
CA VAL A 189 -4.94 -23.15 -2.15
C VAL A 189 -5.34 -24.56 -1.72
N LEU A 190 -6.61 -24.75 -1.38
CA LEU A 190 -7.18 -26.05 -1.03
C LEU A 190 -8.56 -26.19 -1.65
N GLU A 191 -8.77 -27.30 -2.37
CA GLU A 191 -10.12 -27.74 -2.72
C GLU A 191 -10.64 -28.68 -1.64
N TYR A 192 -11.71 -28.28 -0.97
CA TYR A 192 -12.27 -29.02 0.14
C TYR A 192 -13.80 -28.89 0.22
N LYS A 193 -14.47 -30.02 0.47
CA LYS A 193 -15.94 -30.15 0.57
C LYS A 193 -16.70 -29.46 -0.58
N GLY A 194 -16.18 -29.56 -1.80
CA GLY A 194 -16.81 -28.97 -3.00
C GLY A 194 -16.65 -27.45 -3.11
N THR A 195 -15.75 -26.84 -2.33
CA THR A 195 -15.37 -25.43 -2.43
C THR A 195 -13.87 -25.28 -2.61
N THR A 196 -13.44 -24.25 -3.32
CA THR A 196 -12.04 -23.82 -3.38
C THR A 196 -11.83 -22.75 -2.34
N ILE A 197 -10.84 -22.96 -1.47
CA ILE A 197 -10.44 -22.04 -0.42
C ILE A 197 -9.03 -21.57 -0.70
N ILE A 198 -8.81 -20.25 -0.64
CA ILE A 198 -7.54 -19.61 -0.88
C ILE A 198 -7.21 -18.72 0.31
N LEU A 199 -6.02 -18.89 0.86
CA LEU A 199 -5.43 -17.98 1.83
C LEU A 199 -4.27 -17.25 1.18
N SER A 200 -4.34 -15.93 1.08
CA SER A 200 -3.33 -15.12 0.41
C SER A 200 -2.90 -13.93 1.26
N GLY A 201 -1.61 -13.63 1.28
CA GLY A 201 -1.12 -12.41 1.95
C GLY A 201 0.40 -12.35 2.09
N PRO A 202 0.93 -11.24 2.63
CA PRO A 202 2.35 -11.05 2.91
C PRO A 202 2.85 -11.80 4.16
N ALA A 203 1.95 -12.39 4.94
CA ALA A 203 2.31 -13.07 6.19
C ALA A 203 3.28 -14.26 5.98
N GLY A 204 3.95 -14.66 7.06
CA GLY A 204 4.85 -15.81 7.03
C GLY A 204 4.12 -17.12 6.76
N ILE A 205 4.82 -18.11 6.19
CA ILE A 205 4.23 -19.41 5.87
C ILE A 205 3.64 -20.13 7.09
N ASP A 206 4.22 -19.94 8.28
CA ASP A 206 3.71 -20.53 9.52
C ASP A 206 2.41 -19.87 10.00
N GLU A 207 2.25 -18.56 9.81
CA GLU A 207 1.00 -17.86 10.11
C GLU A 207 -0.10 -18.26 9.14
N LEU A 208 0.22 -18.38 7.83
CA LEU A 208 -0.69 -18.97 6.85
C LEU A 208 -1.08 -20.39 7.23
N SER A 209 -0.12 -21.22 7.65
CA SER A 209 -0.39 -22.63 8.03
C SER A 209 -1.27 -22.73 9.28
N THR A 210 -1.10 -21.81 10.24
CA THR A 210 -1.92 -21.74 11.45
C THR A 210 -3.37 -21.41 11.11
N LEU A 211 -3.58 -20.38 10.29
CA LEU A 211 -4.93 -20.03 9.82
C LEU A 211 -5.52 -21.14 8.94
N ALA A 212 -4.72 -21.75 8.06
CA ALA A 212 -5.12 -22.89 7.23
C ALA A 212 -5.65 -24.06 8.06
N ALA A 213 -4.98 -24.39 9.18
CA ALA A 213 -5.44 -25.43 10.09
C ALA A 213 -6.81 -25.08 10.72
N ALA A 214 -6.99 -23.82 11.14
CA ALA A 214 -8.26 -23.35 11.69
C ALA A 214 -9.39 -23.36 10.64
N VAL A 215 -9.08 -23.07 9.38
CA VAL A 215 -10.01 -23.16 8.25
C VAL A 215 -10.47 -24.58 8.01
N VAL A 216 -9.56 -25.56 8.01
CA VAL A 216 -9.95 -26.97 7.88
C VAL A 216 -10.85 -27.38 9.04
N LYS A 217 -10.48 -27.03 10.27
CA LYS A 217 -11.29 -27.31 11.47
C LYS A 217 -12.70 -26.71 11.35
N SER A 218 -12.81 -25.46 10.91
CA SER A 218 -14.10 -24.79 10.68
C SER A 218 -14.90 -25.47 9.57
N ALA A 219 -14.27 -25.83 8.46
CA ALA A 219 -14.93 -26.59 7.40
C ALA A 219 -15.44 -27.96 7.89
N ASP A 220 -14.78 -28.56 8.89
CA ASP A 220 -15.16 -29.83 9.49
C ASP A 220 -16.32 -29.74 10.49
N THR A 221 -16.32 -28.73 11.36
CA THR A 221 -17.43 -28.49 12.30
C THR A 221 -18.73 -28.10 11.59
N VAL A 222 -18.59 -27.59 10.37
CA VAL A 222 -19.68 -27.12 9.51
C VAL A 222 -20.32 -28.24 8.67
N SER A 223 -19.95 -29.52 8.93
CA SER A 223 -20.63 -30.67 8.32
C SER A 223 -22.17 -30.57 8.40
N PRO A 224 -22.90 -30.98 7.35
CA PRO A 224 -24.35 -30.86 7.30
C PRO A 224 -24.97 -31.61 8.48
N ALA A 225 -26.03 -31.03 9.06
CA ALA A 225 -26.82 -31.62 10.12
C ALA A 225 -27.09 -33.12 9.83
N PRO A 226 -27.08 -34.00 10.86
CA PRO A 226 -27.46 -35.39 10.66
C PRO A 226 -28.86 -35.41 10.04
N SER A 227 -28.98 -36.07 8.88
CA SER A 227 -30.25 -36.39 8.26
C SER A 227 -31.09 -37.16 9.26
N SER A 228 -32.05 -36.47 9.90
CA SER A 228 -33.18 -37.13 10.55
C SER A 228 -33.86 -38.01 9.51
N THR A 229 -33.81 -39.31 9.74
CA THR A 229 -34.39 -40.36 8.88
C THR A 229 -35.26 -41.24 9.79
N PRO A 230 -36.31 -41.86 9.23
CA PRO A 230 -37.69 -41.40 9.18
C PRO A 230 -38.53 -41.72 10.43
#